data_AF-A0A359LPQ1-F1
#
_entry.id   AF-A0A359LPQ1-F1
#
_cell.length_a   1.000
_cell.length_b   1.000
_cell.length_c   1.000
_cell.angle_alpha   90.00
_cell.angle_beta   90.00
_cell.angle_gamma   90.00
#
_symmetry.space_group_name_H-M   'P 1'
#
loop_
_entity.id
_entity.type
_entity.pdbx_description
1 polymer ?
#
loop_
_entity_poly.entity_id
_entity_poly.type
_entity_poly.pdbx_seq_one_letter_code
_entity_poly.pdbx_strand_id
1 'polypeptide(L)' 'VHKLRAPGMTWYNMPLFVWGMYATSLIQVLATPVVGITLLLLVMERAFQIGIFDPRIGGDPVLF' A
#
# COMPACT_ATOMS: atom_id res chain seq x y z
N VAL A 1 2.27 -18.16 -0.16
CA VAL A 1 2.14 -18.92 -1.43
C VAL A 1 3.47 -19.37 -2.01
N HIS A 2 4.57 -18.61 -1.90
CA HIS A 2 5.85 -18.97 -2.53
C HIS A 2 6.66 -20.08 -1.84
N LYS A 3 6.61 -20.17 -0.50
CA LYS A 3 7.52 -21.03 0.29
C LYS A 3 6.83 -22.17 1.05
N LEU A 4 5.55 -22.00 1.39
CA LEU A 4 4.82 -22.92 2.27
C LEU A 4 3.69 -23.67 1.53
N ARG A 5 3.94 -24.07 0.28
CA ARG A 5 3.02 -24.97 -0.44
C ARG A 5 3.28 -26.41 -0.01
N ALA A 6 2.23 -27.22 -0.02
CA ALA A 6 2.37 -28.66 0.15
C ALA A 6 3.34 -29.23 -0.91
N PRO A 7 4.21 -30.19 -0.55
CA PRO A 7 5.09 -30.86 -1.51
C PRO A 7 4.28 -31.43 -2.69
N GLY A 8 4.75 -31.22 -3.92
CA GLY A 8 4.05 -31.65 -5.14
C GLY A 8 2.95 -30.69 -5.63
N MET A 9 2.57 -29.66 -4.87
CA MET A 9 1.61 -28.65 -5.33
C MET A 9 2.28 -27.61 -6.21
N THR A 10 2.07 -27.72 -7.52
CA THR A 10 2.54 -26.76 -8.53
C THR A 10 1.64 -25.52 -8.57
N TRP A 11 2.09 -24.46 -9.27
CA TRP A 11 1.33 -23.22 -9.43
C TRP A 11 -0.04 -23.39 -10.08
N TYR A 12 -0.14 -24.27 -11.08
CA TYR A 12 -1.38 -24.55 -11.81
C TYR A 12 -2.34 -25.45 -11.04
N ASN A 13 -1.86 -26.15 -10.01
CA ASN A 13 -2.67 -27.03 -9.16
C ASN A 13 -3.24 -26.30 -7.93
N MET A 14 -3.14 -24.97 -7.85
CA MET A 14 -3.65 -24.20 -6.73
C MET A 14 -5.13 -23.83 -6.91
N PRO A 15 -5.96 -23.87 -5.85
CA PRO A 15 -7.36 -23.42 -5.92
C PRO A 15 -7.48 -21.94 -6.33
N LEU A 16 -8.57 -21.60 -7.03
CA LEU A 16 -8.88 -20.22 -7.44
C LEU A 16 -8.90 -19.23 -6.27
N PHE A 17 -9.35 -19.68 -5.09
CA PHE A 17 -9.32 -18.87 -3.87
C PHE A 17 -7.89 -18.41 -3.51
N VAL A 18 -6.90 -19.29 -3.63
CA VAL A 18 -5.50 -18.97 -3.31
C VAL A 18 -4.94 -17.97 -4.33
N TRP A 19 -5.34 -18.09 -5.60
CA TRP A 19 -5.00 -17.11 -6.64
C TRP A 19 -5.61 -15.73 -6.36
N GLY A 20 -6.87 -15.67 -5.93
CA GLY A 20 -7.52 -14.43 -5.51
C GLY A 20 -6.76 -13.76 -4.36
N MET A 21 -6.47 -14.53 -3.30
CA MET A 21 -5.68 -14.03 -2.17
C MET A 21 -4.28 -13.56 -2.57
N TYR A 22 -3.63 -14.25 -3.51
CA TYR A 22 -2.32 -13.85 -4.02
C TYR A 22 -2.38 -12.48 -4.71
N ALA A 23 -3.38 -12.28 -5.59
CA ALA A 23 -3.59 -10.99 -6.25
C ALA A 23 -3.88 -9.87 -5.25
N THR A 24 -4.77 -10.09 -4.28
CA THR A 24 -5.07 -9.10 -3.23
C THR A 24 -3.83 -8.76 -2.40
N SER A 25 -3.02 -9.76 -2.03
CA SER A 25 -1.79 -9.51 -1.26
C SER A 25 -0.78 -8.66 -2.03
N LEU A 26 -0.69 -8.82 -3.35
CA LEU A 26 0.19 -8.01 -4.19
C LEU A 26 -0.29 -6.55 -4.21
N ILE A 27 -1.59 -6.34 -4.40
CA ILE A 27 -2.21 -5.00 -4.35
C ILE A 27 -1.94 -4.36 -2.98
N GLN A 28 -2.14 -5.09 -1.89
CA GLN A 28 -1.89 -4.58 -0.53
C GLN A 28 -0.44 -4.15 -0.33
N VAL A 29 0.53 -4.96 -0.74
CA VAL A 29 1.96 -4.62 -0.62
C VAL A 29 2.31 -3.35 -1.39
N LEU A 30 1.68 -3.12 -2.56
CA LEU A 30 1.92 -1.93 -3.36
C LEU A 30 1.14 -0.70 -2.87
N ALA A 31 -0.09 -0.87 -2.38
CA ALA A 31 -0.97 0.22 -1.97
C ALA A 31 -0.66 0.74 -0.55
N THR A 32 -0.34 -0.15 0.39
CA THR A 32 -0.06 0.21 1.80
C THR A 32 1.03 1.27 1.96
N PRO A 33 2.19 1.22 1.28
CA PRO A 33 3.22 2.24 1.44
C PRO A 33 2.75 3.62 0.95
N VAL A 34 1.94 3.69 -0.10
CA VAL A 34 1.41 4.97 -0.61
C VAL A 34 0.55 5.64 0.45
N VAL A 35 -0.40 4.90 1.02
CA VAL A 35 -1.27 5.40 2.10
C VAL A 35 -0.47 5.75 3.36
N GLY A 36 0.54 4.94 3.69
CA GLY A 36 1.41 5.20 4.84
C GLY A 36 2.23 6.47 4.70
N ILE A 37 2.77 6.73 3.50
CA ILE A 37 3.55 7.93 3.22
C ILE A 37 2.67 9.18 3.25
N THR A 38 1.49 9.16 2.62
CA THR A 38 0.58 10.31 2.64
C THR A 38 0.16 10.67 4.07
N LEU A 39 -0.15 9.66 4.89
CA LEU A 39 -0.44 9.85 6.31
C LEU A 39 0.76 10.43 7.06
N LEU A 40 1.97 9.91 6.83
CA LEU A 40 3.18 10.42 7.47
C LEU A 40 3.46 11.87 7.10
N LEU A 41 3.33 12.23 5.82
CA LEU A 41 3.49 13.60 5.35
C LEU A 41 2.45 14.54 5.98
N LEU A 42 1.20 14.08 6.14
CA LEU A 42 0.17 14.85 6.82
C LEU A 42 0.51 15.09 8.29
N VAL A 43 0.99 14.06 9.00
CA VAL A 43 1.45 14.18 10.38
C VAL A 43 2.64 15.14 10.49
N MET A 44 3.59 15.09 9.55
CA MET A 44 4.74 15.99 9.50
C MET A 44 4.32 17.44 9.25
N GLU A 45 3.38 17.68 8.32
CA GLU A 45 2.80 19.01 8.09
C GLU A 45 2.18 19.57 9.37
N ARG A 46 1.40 18.77 10.10
CA ARG A 46 0.78 19.22 11.36
C ARG A 46 1.80 19.45 12.47
N ALA A 47 2.84 18.62 12.57
CA ALA A 47 3.85 18.71 13.63
C ALA A 47 4.86 19.86 13.41
N PHE A 48 5.30 20.07 12.17
CA PHE A 48 6.35 21.02 11.83
C PHE A 48 5.85 22.26 11.07
N GLN A 49 4.54 22.35 10.79
CA GLN A 49 3.91 23.46 10.05
C GLN A 49 4.54 23.69 8.67
N ILE A 50 4.97 22.60 8.02
CA ILE A 50 5.48 22.61 6.65
C ILE A 50 4.31 22.47 5.68
N GLY A 51 4.16 23.40 4.72
CA GLY A 51 3.06 23.38 3.75
C GLY A 51 3.30 22.38 2.62
N ILE A 52 2.72 21.17 2.73
CA ILE A 52 2.76 20.13 1.69
C ILE A 52 1.38 20.01 1.03
N PHE A 53 0.32 19.92 1.85
CA PHE A 53 -1.07 19.81 1.43
C PHE A 53 -1.87 21.08 1.74
N ASP A 54 -1.47 21.90 2.73
CA ASP A 54 -2.17 23.14 3.08
C ASP A 54 -1.88 24.28 2.07
N PRO A 55 -2.89 24.76 1.32
CA PRO A 55 -2.72 25.81 0.31
C PRO A 55 -2.42 27.18 0.93
N ARG A 56 -2.70 27.38 2.23
CA ARG A 56 -2.40 28.64 2.94
C ARG A 56 -0.90 28.82 3.18
N ILE A 57 -0.15 27.73 3.17
CA ILE A 57 1.31 27.69 3.41
C ILE A 57 2.04 27.35 2.09
N GLY A 58 1.33 27.34 0.96
CA GLY A 58 1.89 27.09 -0.38
C GLY A 58 1.91 25.63 -0.82
N GLY A 59 1.22 24.73 -0.12
CA GLY A 59 1.01 23.33 -0.50
C GLY A 59 -0.09 23.13 -1.55
N ASP A 60 -0.25 21.90 -2.04
CA ASP A 60 -1.28 21.52 -3.02
C ASP A 60 -2.22 20.44 -2.46
N PRO A 61 -3.51 20.76 -2.24
CA PRO A 61 -4.51 19.81 -1.76
C PRO A 61 -4.75 18.61 -2.68
N VAL A 62 -4.43 18.72 -3.97
CA VAL A 62 -4.68 17.66 -4.97
C VAL A 62 -3.70 16.48 -4.81
N LEU A 63 -2.60 16.69 -4.07
CA LEU A 63 -1.61 15.64 -3.78
C LEU A 63 -2.07 14.63 -2.73
N PHE A 64 -3.20 14.88 -2.05
CA PHE A 64 -3.81 13.97 -1.07
C PHE A 64 -4.89 13.11 -1.73
#